data_AF-A0AB39T0C9-F1
#
_entry.id   AF-A0AB39T0C9-F1
#
_cell.length_a   1.000
_cell.length_b   1.000
_cell.length_c   1.000
_cell.angle_alpha   90.00
_cell.angle_beta   90.00
_cell.angle_gamma   90.00
#
_symmetry.space_group_name_H-M   'P 1'
#
loop_
_entity.id
_entity.type
_entity.pdbx_description
1 polymer ?
#
loop_
_entity_poly.entity_id
_entity_poly.type
_entity_poly.pdbx_seq_one_letter_code
_entity_poly.pdbx_strand_id
1 'polypeptide(L)'
;MPQDITAMVLPATGADTRLTRGLDGFAQTLGHARLRECVQRQGVGFPDVPPPAYIGWSDLPDLEFIGRHGLTLNVPVPQAGSPVPAGRNDPEAQRRCERDARAVAKEFKDLYGPLQSQWWPEVSAVRDDPRSREALRGLPGCLGRYGIQVDGQEGFFALVDRTVQGIADASEAARADRRLGAAYSVCMAPVAAVRDPLLGSRRTAFQAAHADEIAALRRTLPSRIRALERRYGVSFAQPVP
;
A
#
# COMPACT_ATOMS: atom_id res chain seq x y z
N MET A 1 3.78 -17.91 1.40
CA MET A 1 2.48 -17.20 1.51
C MET A 1 1.92 -17.43 2.92
N PRO A 2 1.41 -16.40 3.62
CA PRO A 2 0.84 -16.56 4.95
C PRO A 2 -0.30 -17.57 4.97
N GLN A 3 -0.40 -18.38 6.03
CA GLN A 3 -1.55 -19.27 6.22
C GLN A 3 -2.81 -18.49 6.59
N ASP A 4 -2.66 -17.36 7.28
CA ASP A 4 -3.77 -16.46 7.56
C ASP A 4 -3.79 -15.28 6.57
N ILE A 5 -4.79 -15.29 5.68
CA ILE A 5 -5.05 -14.21 4.72
C ILE A 5 -5.80 -13.04 5.35
N THR A 6 -6.29 -13.16 6.60
CA THR A 6 -7.05 -12.10 7.25
C THR A 6 -6.23 -10.83 7.35
N ALA A 7 -4.97 -10.87 7.76
CA ALA A 7 -4.14 -9.66 7.83
C ALA A 7 -3.87 -9.04 6.43
N MET A 8 -3.95 -9.82 5.35
CA MET A 8 -3.83 -9.31 3.98
C MET A 8 -5.10 -8.54 3.56
N VAL A 9 -6.27 -9.04 3.94
CA VAL A 9 -7.57 -8.50 3.46
C VAL A 9 -8.17 -7.51 4.45
N LEU A 10 -7.97 -7.71 5.74
CA LEU A 10 -8.55 -6.98 6.87
C LEU A 10 -7.43 -6.50 7.81
N PRO A 11 -6.61 -5.52 7.40
CA PRO A 11 -5.53 -5.04 8.24
C PRO A 11 -6.09 -4.33 9.48
N ALA A 12 -5.57 -4.70 10.66
CA ALA A 12 -5.92 -4.05 11.93
C ALA A 12 -4.75 -3.32 12.59
N THR A 13 -3.54 -3.51 12.08
CA THR A 13 -2.31 -2.86 12.55
C THR A 13 -1.52 -2.32 11.37
N GLY A 14 -0.56 -1.41 11.64
CA GLY A 14 0.39 -0.96 10.63
C GLY A 14 1.15 -2.11 9.98
N ALA A 15 1.58 -3.11 10.76
CA ALA A 15 2.29 -4.29 10.25
C ALA A 15 1.41 -5.14 9.31
N ASP A 16 0.12 -5.28 9.60
CA ASP A 16 -0.83 -5.97 8.72
C ASP A 16 -0.92 -5.27 7.36
N THR A 17 -0.87 -3.93 7.33
CA THR A 17 -0.95 -3.20 6.07
C THR A 17 0.17 -3.54 5.10
N ARG A 18 1.34 -4.03 5.56
CA ARG A 18 2.38 -4.54 4.64
C ARG A 18 1.88 -5.72 3.82
N LEU A 19 1.11 -6.61 4.43
CA LEU A 19 0.51 -7.76 3.77
C LEU A 19 -0.57 -7.32 2.77
N THR A 20 -1.40 -6.35 3.15
CA THR A 20 -2.37 -5.71 2.25
C THR A 20 -1.69 -5.04 1.05
N ARG A 21 -0.64 -4.25 1.30
CA ARG A 21 0.18 -3.63 0.25
C ARG A 21 0.81 -4.67 -0.66
N GLY A 22 1.29 -5.78 -0.09
CA GLY A 22 1.78 -6.93 -0.85
C GLY A 22 0.76 -7.45 -1.87
N LEU A 23 -0.49 -7.57 -1.44
CA LEU A 23 -1.61 -8.03 -2.28
C LEU A 23 -1.91 -7.05 -3.42
N ASP A 24 -1.96 -5.75 -3.13
CA ASP A 24 -2.17 -4.72 -4.15
C ASP A 24 -0.99 -4.54 -5.09
N GLY A 25 0.25 -4.64 -4.58
CA GLY A 25 1.47 -4.64 -5.38
C GLY A 25 1.53 -5.84 -6.32
N PHE A 26 1.05 -7.01 -5.89
CA PHE A 26 0.91 -8.17 -6.76
C PHE A 26 -0.12 -7.93 -7.87
N ALA A 27 -1.28 -7.35 -7.55
CA ALA A 27 -2.27 -6.97 -8.58
C ALA A 27 -1.67 -6.03 -9.65
N GLN A 28 -0.92 -5.02 -9.22
CA GLN A 28 -0.20 -4.11 -10.13
C GLN A 28 0.84 -4.85 -10.98
N THR A 29 1.57 -5.78 -10.38
CA THR A 29 2.59 -6.59 -11.06
C THR A 29 1.98 -7.47 -12.14
N LEU A 30 0.82 -8.08 -11.88
CA LEU A 30 0.07 -8.85 -12.88
C LEU A 30 -0.36 -7.98 -14.06
N GLY A 31 -0.91 -6.79 -13.78
CA GLY A 31 -1.26 -5.83 -14.82
C GLY A 31 -0.04 -5.42 -15.64
N HIS A 32 1.08 -5.13 -15.00
CA HIS A 32 2.33 -4.75 -15.67
C HIS A 32 2.92 -5.88 -16.52
N ALA A 33 2.89 -7.13 -16.05
CA ALA A 33 3.30 -8.30 -16.83
C ALA A 33 2.41 -8.47 -18.07
N ARG A 34 1.09 -8.32 -17.93
CA ARG A 34 0.15 -8.38 -19.05
C ARG A 34 0.37 -7.24 -20.06
N LEU A 35 0.64 -6.03 -19.57
CA LEU A 35 0.95 -4.88 -20.41
C LEU A 35 2.17 -5.19 -21.28
N ARG A 36 3.24 -5.68 -20.66
CA ARG A 36 4.49 -6.06 -21.35
C ARG A 36 4.26 -7.10 -22.43
N GLU A 37 3.53 -8.18 -22.11
CA GLU A 37 3.15 -9.22 -23.08
C GLU A 37 2.37 -8.64 -24.27
N CYS A 38 1.40 -7.75 -24.00
CA CYS A 38 0.59 -7.15 -25.05
C CYS A 38 1.41 -6.25 -25.97
N VAL A 39 2.24 -5.35 -25.42
CA VAL A 39 3.02 -4.42 -26.25
C VAL A 39 4.07 -5.15 -27.09
N GLN A 40 4.69 -6.20 -26.54
CA GLN A 40 5.62 -7.07 -27.27
C GLN A 40 4.93 -7.75 -28.45
N ARG A 41 3.75 -8.34 -28.21
CA ARG A 41 2.95 -9.00 -29.24
C ARG A 41 2.45 -8.04 -30.33
N GLN A 42 2.12 -6.79 -29.95
CA GLN A 42 1.64 -5.76 -30.88
C GLN A 42 2.76 -5.01 -31.60
N GLY A 43 4.01 -5.14 -31.14
CA GLY A 43 5.17 -4.41 -31.68
C GLY A 43 5.13 -2.90 -31.42
N VAL A 44 4.49 -2.47 -30.33
CA VAL A 44 4.29 -1.06 -29.97
C VAL A 44 5.17 -0.66 -28.79
N GLY A 45 5.49 0.62 -28.69
CA GLY A 45 6.23 1.16 -27.56
C GLY A 45 5.43 0.99 -26.26
N PHE A 46 6.14 0.77 -25.16
CA PHE A 46 5.52 0.74 -23.84
C PHE A 46 4.94 2.12 -23.48
N PRO A 47 3.69 2.21 -23.00
CA PRO A 47 3.10 3.48 -22.61
C PRO A 47 3.76 4.03 -21.35
N ASP A 48 3.71 5.35 -21.17
CA ASP A 48 4.17 6.01 -19.94
C ASP A 48 3.19 5.73 -18.80
N VAL A 49 3.48 4.66 -18.02
CA VAL A 49 2.71 4.26 -16.84
C VAL A 49 3.66 4.08 -15.67
N PRO A 50 3.25 4.47 -14.44
CA PRO A 50 4.09 4.28 -13.28
C PRO A 50 4.38 2.80 -13.05
N PRO A 51 5.60 2.45 -12.61
CA PRO A 51 5.93 1.07 -12.27
C PRO A 51 5.10 0.59 -11.06
N PRO A 52 4.87 -0.73 -10.92
CA PRO A 52 4.25 -1.30 -9.73
C PRO A 52 5.01 -0.90 -8.47
N ALA A 53 4.27 -0.43 -7.46
CA ALA A 53 4.82 -0.02 -6.18
C ALA A 53 3.90 -0.42 -5.02
N TYR A 54 4.49 -0.60 -3.85
CA TYR A 54 3.75 -0.75 -2.60
C TYR A 54 3.29 0.62 -2.10
N ILE A 55 1.99 0.90 -2.20
CA ILE A 55 1.42 2.21 -1.84
C ILE A 55 1.06 2.24 -0.35
N GLY A 56 1.48 3.28 0.36
CA GLY A 56 1.18 3.46 1.78
C GLY A 56 -0.31 3.69 2.07
N TRP A 57 -0.79 3.20 3.23
CA TRP A 57 -2.11 3.53 3.77
C TRP A 57 -1.94 4.47 4.96
N SER A 58 -2.40 5.71 4.85
CA SER A 58 -2.21 6.75 5.88
C SER A 58 -3.08 6.53 7.12
N ASP A 59 -4.22 5.86 6.98
CA ASP A 59 -5.15 5.56 8.09
C ASP A 59 -4.60 4.46 9.02
N LEU A 60 -3.74 3.58 8.51
CA LEU A 60 -3.04 2.51 9.24
C LEU A 60 -1.54 2.51 8.88
N PRO A 61 -0.78 3.51 9.35
CA PRO A 61 0.63 3.62 9.02
C PRO A 61 1.44 2.53 9.74
N ASP A 62 2.33 1.87 9.00
CA ASP A 62 3.35 0.99 9.58
C ASP A 62 4.46 1.86 10.21
N LEU A 63 4.30 2.17 11.50
CA LEU A 63 5.20 3.07 12.21
C LEU A 63 6.63 2.52 12.28
N GLU A 64 6.81 1.21 12.47
CA GLU A 64 8.14 0.60 12.51
C GLU A 64 8.87 0.80 11.18
N PHE A 65 8.17 0.54 10.06
CA PHE A 65 8.72 0.76 8.73
C PHE A 65 9.01 2.24 8.49
N ILE A 66 8.05 3.13 8.76
CA ILE A 66 8.20 4.57 8.57
C ILE A 66 9.38 5.11 9.40
N GLY A 67 9.55 4.61 10.62
CA GLY A 67 10.65 5.03 11.50
C GLY A 67 12.04 4.68 10.96
N ARG A 68 12.16 3.59 10.19
CA ARG A 68 13.43 3.16 9.57
C ARG A 68 13.66 3.77 8.19
N HIS A 69 12.60 3.90 7.39
CA HIS A 69 12.71 4.13 5.95
C HIS A 69 12.20 5.49 5.48
N GLY A 70 11.52 6.26 6.33
CA GLY A 70 10.90 7.52 5.95
C GLY A 70 9.43 7.37 5.55
N LEU A 71 8.81 8.47 5.13
CA LEU A 71 7.38 8.56 4.83
C LEU A 71 7.08 8.42 3.34
N THR A 72 8.02 8.87 2.50
CA THR A 72 7.82 8.96 1.05
C THR A 72 8.35 7.75 0.29
N LEU A 73 9.01 6.81 0.98
CA LEU A 73 9.56 5.62 0.36
C LEU A 73 8.44 4.69 -0.15
N ASN A 74 8.05 4.88 -1.42
CA ASN A 74 7.38 3.86 -2.19
C ASN A 74 8.40 2.75 -2.44
N VAL A 75 8.18 1.58 -1.84
CA VAL A 75 9.05 0.42 -2.07
C VAL A 75 8.70 -0.12 -3.46
N PRO A 76 9.65 -0.12 -4.42
CA PRO A 76 9.42 -0.72 -5.73
C PRO A 76 9.14 -2.21 -5.55
N VAL A 77 8.22 -2.75 -6.35
CA VAL A 77 8.08 -4.21 -6.39
C VAL A 77 9.34 -4.79 -7.06
N PRO A 78 10.01 -5.82 -6.51
CA PRO A 78 11.31 -6.33 -6.98
C PRO A 78 11.40 -6.72 -8.48
N GLN A 79 10.28 -6.79 -9.20
CA GLN A 79 10.18 -7.21 -10.60
C GLN A 79 9.85 -6.05 -11.58
N ALA A 80 9.80 -4.80 -11.12
CA ALA A 80 9.42 -3.66 -11.94
C ALA A 80 10.50 -3.17 -12.94
N GLY A 81 11.77 -3.58 -12.79
CA GLY A 81 12.93 -2.98 -13.49
C GLY A 81 13.34 -3.60 -14.83
N SER A 82 12.50 -4.38 -15.51
CA SER A 82 12.90 -5.00 -16.80
C SER A 82 12.93 -3.98 -17.95
N PRO A 83 13.82 -4.16 -18.96
CA PRO A 83 13.93 -3.24 -20.09
C PRO A 83 12.60 -3.03 -20.82
N VAL A 84 12.32 -1.76 -21.11
CA VAL A 84 11.12 -1.33 -21.82
C VAL A 84 11.24 -1.71 -23.31
N PRO A 85 10.26 -2.42 -23.90
CA PRO A 85 10.31 -2.75 -25.32
C PRO A 85 10.33 -1.49 -26.19
N ALA A 86 11.33 -1.38 -27.07
CA ALA A 86 11.31 -0.42 -28.17
C ALA A 86 10.25 -0.86 -29.19
N GLY A 87 9.40 0.05 -29.64
CA GLY A 87 8.33 -0.27 -30.58
C GLY A 87 7.72 0.98 -31.19
N ARG A 88 6.82 0.79 -32.15
CA ARG A 88 6.17 1.90 -32.84
C ARG A 88 5.33 2.73 -31.87
N ASN A 89 5.29 4.04 -32.09
CA ASN A 89 4.37 4.91 -31.37
C ASN A 89 2.97 4.77 -31.98
N ASP A 90 2.10 4.01 -31.31
CA ASP A 90 0.71 3.76 -31.71
C ASP A 90 -0.19 3.91 -30.47
N PRO A 91 -0.73 5.12 -30.24
CA PRO A 91 -1.50 5.43 -29.04
C PRO A 91 -2.76 4.57 -28.89
N GLU A 92 -3.38 4.13 -29.99
CA GLU A 92 -4.60 3.34 -29.91
C GLU A 92 -4.30 1.90 -29.48
N ALA A 93 -3.26 1.30 -30.05
CA ALA A 93 -2.78 -0.01 -29.64
C ALA A 93 -2.25 0.01 -28.19
N GLN A 94 -1.53 1.06 -27.79
CA GLN A 94 -1.11 1.27 -26.40
C GLN A 94 -2.32 1.32 -25.46
N ARG A 95 -3.34 2.13 -25.76
CA ARG A 95 -4.58 2.19 -24.97
C ARG A 95 -5.29 0.84 -24.87
N ARG A 96 -5.30 0.03 -25.94
CA ARG A 96 -5.83 -1.35 -25.89
C ARG A 96 -5.04 -2.21 -24.90
N CYS A 97 -3.71 -2.20 -24.99
CA CYS A 97 -2.86 -2.96 -24.08
C CYS A 97 -2.99 -2.52 -22.61
N GLU A 98 -3.16 -1.22 -22.34
CA GLU A 98 -3.44 -0.74 -20.99
C GLU A 98 -4.80 -1.21 -20.47
N ARG A 99 -5.85 -1.24 -21.31
CA ARG A 99 -7.16 -1.77 -20.91
C ARG A 99 -7.08 -3.26 -20.56
N ASP A 100 -6.39 -4.04 -21.37
CA ASP A 100 -6.14 -5.47 -21.10
C ASP A 100 -5.38 -5.67 -19.77
N ALA A 101 -4.34 -4.86 -19.54
CA ALA A 101 -3.57 -4.87 -18.30
C ALA A 101 -4.42 -4.53 -17.07
N ARG A 102 -5.23 -3.47 -17.16
CA ARG A 102 -6.17 -3.06 -16.11
C ARG A 102 -7.20 -4.16 -15.82
N ALA A 103 -7.68 -4.86 -16.86
CA ALA A 103 -8.63 -5.95 -16.69
C ALA A 103 -8.04 -7.11 -15.87
N VAL A 104 -6.79 -7.52 -16.14
CA VAL A 104 -6.11 -8.58 -15.35
C VAL A 104 -5.89 -8.16 -13.90
N ALA A 105 -5.42 -6.94 -13.66
CA ALA A 105 -5.25 -6.43 -12.30
C ALA A 105 -6.60 -6.36 -11.56
N LYS A 106 -7.67 -5.93 -12.24
CA LYS A 106 -9.02 -5.87 -11.70
C LYS A 106 -9.55 -7.27 -11.39
N GLU A 107 -9.42 -8.24 -12.29
CA GLU A 107 -9.90 -9.62 -12.08
C GLU A 107 -9.31 -10.23 -10.81
N PHE A 108 -8.02 -9.97 -10.54
CA PHE A 108 -7.40 -10.40 -9.30
C PHE A 108 -7.91 -9.62 -8.08
N LYS A 109 -8.05 -8.29 -8.19
CA LYS A 109 -8.63 -7.45 -7.13
C LYS A 109 -10.07 -7.83 -6.79
N ASP A 110 -10.86 -8.23 -7.77
CA ASP A 110 -12.26 -8.62 -7.59
C ASP A 110 -12.42 -9.84 -6.66
N LEU A 111 -11.36 -10.62 -6.45
CA LEU A 111 -11.36 -11.71 -5.47
C LEU A 111 -11.57 -11.18 -4.05
N TYR A 112 -10.83 -10.14 -3.64
CA TYR A 112 -10.80 -9.68 -2.24
C TYR A 112 -11.35 -8.26 -2.04
N GLY A 113 -11.43 -7.48 -3.12
CA GLY A 113 -11.85 -6.09 -3.17
C GLY A 113 -13.23 -5.85 -2.55
N PRO A 114 -14.26 -6.65 -2.85
CA PRO A 114 -15.58 -6.48 -2.23
C PRO A 114 -15.59 -6.59 -0.70
N LEU A 115 -14.76 -7.48 -0.14
CA LEU A 115 -14.64 -7.64 1.30
C LEU A 115 -13.81 -6.48 1.90
N GLN A 116 -12.72 -6.09 1.23
CA GLN A 116 -11.93 -4.92 1.62
C GLN A 116 -12.72 -3.62 1.60
N SER A 117 -13.58 -3.41 0.60
CA SER A 117 -14.40 -2.20 0.50
C SER A 117 -15.39 -2.06 1.65
N GLN A 118 -15.80 -3.18 2.25
CA GLN A 118 -16.65 -3.18 3.45
C GLN A 118 -15.82 -2.99 4.73
N TRP A 119 -14.54 -3.37 4.71
CA TRP A 119 -13.63 -3.20 5.84
C TRP A 119 -13.09 -1.77 6.00
N TRP A 120 -12.76 -1.07 4.91
CA TRP A 120 -12.18 0.27 5.00
C TRP A 120 -13.05 1.32 5.74
N PRO A 121 -14.39 1.28 5.66
CA PRO A 121 -15.24 2.07 6.53
C PRO A 121 -15.04 1.80 8.03
N GLU A 122 -14.79 0.55 8.44
CA GLU A 122 -14.47 0.20 9.83
C GLU A 122 -13.14 0.81 10.29
N VAL A 123 -12.14 0.81 9.40
CA VAL A 123 -10.85 1.48 9.62
C VAL A 123 -11.05 2.99 9.81
N SER A 124 -11.83 3.60 8.92
CA SER A 124 -12.16 5.02 8.97
C SER A 124 -12.93 5.39 10.25
N ALA A 125 -13.87 4.55 10.68
CA ALA A 125 -14.62 4.75 11.92
C ALA A 125 -13.72 4.76 13.16
N VAL A 126 -12.64 3.96 13.18
CA VAL A 126 -11.67 3.99 14.30
C VAL A 126 -10.83 5.26 14.28
N ARG A 127 -10.46 5.79 13.11
CA ARG A 127 -9.81 7.10 13.02
C ARG A 127 -10.67 8.19 13.67
N ASP A 128 -11.97 8.11 13.47
CA ASP A 128 -12.97 9.07 13.96
C ASP A 128 -13.45 8.81 15.40
N ASP A 129 -13.04 7.70 16.03
CA ASP A 129 -13.34 7.40 17.44
C ASP A 129 -12.82 8.52 18.36
N PRO A 130 -13.60 8.98 19.36
CA PRO A 130 -13.18 10.06 20.27
C PRO A 130 -11.85 9.79 20.97
N ARG A 131 -11.55 8.52 21.30
CA ARG A 131 -10.28 8.13 21.94
C ARG A 131 -9.11 8.27 20.98
N SER A 132 -9.30 7.88 19.72
CA SER A 132 -8.31 8.05 18.65
C SER A 132 -8.04 9.52 18.38
N ARG A 133 -9.09 10.35 18.33
CA ARG A 133 -8.99 11.80 18.16
C ARG A 133 -8.28 12.46 19.34
N GLU A 134 -8.58 12.03 20.56
CA GLU A 134 -7.88 12.52 21.76
C GLU A 134 -6.38 12.16 21.73
N ALA A 135 -6.04 10.91 21.43
CA ALA A 135 -4.64 10.51 21.29
C ALA A 135 -3.90 11.35 20.23
N LEU A 136 -4.58 11.68 19.13
CA LEU A 136 -4.01 12.49 18.05
C LEU A 136 -3.74 13.96 18.47
N ARG A 137 -4.47 14.52 19.45
CA ARG A 137 -4.23 15.90 19.93
C ARG A 137 -2.84 16.09 20.54
N GLY A 138 -2.20 15.02 21.01
CA GLY A 138 -0.82 15.06 21.51
C GLY A 138 0.26 15.15 20.42
N LEU A 139 -0.10 14.94 19.15
CA LEU A 139 0.85 14.86 18.03
C LEU A 139 1.68 16.14 17.86
N PRO A 140 1.10 17.36 17.78
CA PRO A 140 1.88 18.60 17.67
C PRO A 140 2.90 18.79 18.79
N GLY A 141 2.50 18.56 20.04
CA GLY A 141 3.39 18.70 21.19
C GLY A 141 4.55 17.70 21.18
N CYS A 142 4.30 16.48 20.73
CA CYS A 142 5.37 15.50 20.55
C CYS A 142 6.35 15.91 19.43
N LEU A 143 5.83 16.29 18.25
CA LEU A 143 6.61 16.73 17.10
C LEU A 143 7.45 17.98 17.42
N GLY A 144 6.92 18.89 18.24
CA GLY A 144 7.65 20.07 18.71
C GLY A 144 8.95 19.75 19.44
N ARG A 145 9.04 18.62 20.15
CA ARG A 145 10.29 18.15 20.80
C ARG A 145 11.37 17.73 19.80
N TYR A 146 10.98 17.46 18.55
CA TYR A 146 11.88 17.19 17.42
C TYR A 146 12.13 18.44 16.56
N GLY A 147 11.70 19.63 17.01
CA GLY A 147 11.83 20.88 16.26
C GLY A 147 10.82 21.04 15.13
N ILE A 148 9.77 20.23 15.09
CA ILE A 148 8.76 20.22 14.03
C ILE A 148 7.50 20.94 14.53
N GLN A 149 7.20 22.11 13.94
CA GLN A 149 6.07 22.95 14.32
C GLN A 149 4.94 22.82 13.30
N VAL A 150 3.85 22.15 13.67
CA VAL A 150 2.68 21.90 12.83
C VAL A 150 1.42 21.79 13.69
N ASP A 151 0.26 22.13 13.13
CA ASP A 151 -1.01 22.13 13.87
C ASP A 151 -1.66 20.74 14.00
N GLY A 152 -1.15 19.75 13.27
CA GLY A 152 -1.69 18.40 13.27
C GLY A 152 -1.07 17.51 12.20
N GLN A 153 -1.69 16.34 12.00
CA GLN A 153 -1.21 15.32 11.07
C GLN A 153 -1.20 15.80 9.61
N GLU A 154 -2.23 16.51 9.17
CA GLU A 154 -2.28 17.07 7.81
C GLU A 154 -1.18 18.12 7.60
N GLY A 155 -0.99 19.02 8.58
CA GLY A 155 0.09 20.00 8.55
C GLY A 155 1.48 19.36 8.52
N PHE A 156 1.65 18.23 9.23
CA PHE A 156 2.86 17.42 9.17
C PHE A 156 3.14 16.87 7.77
N PHE A 157 2.16 16.24 7.12
CA PHE A 157 2.36 15.72 5.76
C PHE A 157 2.59 16.83 4.73
N ALA A 158 1.92 17.98 4.87
CA ALA A 158 2.19 19.14 4.03
C ALA A 158 3.62 19.68 4.23
N LEU A 159 4.18 19.63 5.45
CA LEU A 159 5.57 19.96 5.70
C LEU A 159 6.51 18.96 5.03
N VAL A 160 6.25 17.65 5.18
CA VAL A 160 7.04 16.57 4.57
C VAL A 160 7.11 16.78 3.06
N ASP A 161 5.98 16.98 2.39
CA ASP A 161 5.93 17.19 0.96
C ASP A 161 6.78 18.39 0.53
N ARG A 162 6.62 19.55 1.19
CA ARG A 162 7.42 20.74 0.89
C ARG A 162 8.91 20.54 1.13
N THR A 163 9.29 19.87 2.23
CA THR A 163 10.69 19.63 2.57
C THR A 163 11.34 18.65 1.60
N VAL A 164 10.72 17.49 1.36
CA VAL A 164 11.30 16.44 0.53
C VAL A 164 11.35 16.87 -0.94
N GLN A 165 10.29 17.49 -1.46
CA GLN A 165 10.26 17.97 -2.85
C GLN A 165 11.10 19.23 -3.07
N GLY A 166 11.37 20.01 -2.02
CA GLY A 166 12.21 21.22 -2.09
C GLY A 166 13.71 20.95 -2.14
N ILE A 167 14.15 19.71 -1.86
CA ILE A 167 15.56 19.33 -1.87
C ILE A 167 15.92 18.73 -3.23
N ALA A 168 16.84 19.36 -3.95
CA ALA A 168 17.29 18.89 -5.27
C ALA A 168 18.16 17.62 -5.20
N ASP A 169 18.95 17.46 -4.13
CA ASP A 169 19.79 16.27 -3.95
C ASP A 169 18.99 15.10 -3.39
N ALA A 170 18.91 14.01 -4.16
CA ALA A 170 18.13 12.83 -3.78
C ALA A 170 18.60 12.19 -2.47
N SER A 171 19.91 12.24 -2.16
CA SER A 171 20.45 11.63 -0.94
C SER A 171 20.12 12.44 0.32
N GLU A 172 20.09 13.76 0.19
CA GLU A 172 19.68 14.70 1.21
C GLU A 172 18.17 14.65 1.43
N ALA A 173 17.37 14.61 0.35
CA ALA A 173 15.93 14.43 0.43
C ALA A 173 15.57 13.14 1.17
N ALA A 174 16.24 12.02 0.84
CA ALA A 174 16.05 10.75 1.53
C ALA A 174 16.48 10.78 3.00
N ARG A 175 17.52 11.55 3.36
CA ARG A 175 17.92 11.74 4.77
C ARG A 175 16.89 12.58 5.54
N ALA A 176 16.35 13.63 4.92
CA ALA A 176 15.30 14.46 5.52
C ALA A 176 14.02 13.64 5.74
N ASP A 177 13.60 12.87 4.74
CA ASP A 177 12.43 11.98 4.84
C ASP A 177 12.57 10.96 5.97
N ARG A 178 13.73 10.30 6.08
CA ARG A 178 13.99 9.36 7.19
C ARG A 178 13.93 10.02 8.57
N ARG A 179 14.46 11.23 8.71
CA ARG A 179 14.40 11.97 9.98
C ARG A 179 12.96 12.33 10.36
N LEU A 180 12.18 12.80 9.40
CA LEU A 180 10.75 13.10 9.59
C LEU A 180 9.95 11.84 9.91
N GLY A 181 10.21 10.74 9.22
CA GLY A 181 9.61 9.43 9.48
C GLY A 181 9.93 8.89 10.88
N ALA A 182 11.18 9.01 11.35
CA ALA A 182 11.55 8.62 12.70
C ALA A 182 10.79 9.41 13.77
N ALA A 183 10.70 10.74 13.64
CA ALA A 183 9.94 11.58 14.57
C ALA A 183 8.45 11.23 14.55
N TYR A 184 7.86 11.08 13.35
CA TYR A 184 6.47 10.70 13.16
C TYR A 184 6.14 9.35 13.78
N SER A 185 7.00 8.34 13.56
CA SER A 185 6.85 7.01 14.14
C SER A 185 6.73 7.05 15.66
N VAL A 186 7.64 7.78 16.33
CA VAL A 186 7.61 7.90 17.80
C VAL A 186 6.36 8.65 18.25
N CYS A 187 6.01 9.74 17.58
CA CYS A 187 4.88 10.58 17.99
C CYS A 187 3.50 9.99 17.68
N MET A 188 3.39 9.09 16.70
CA MET A 188 2.17 8.37 16.38
C MET A 188 2.01 7.07 17.16
N ALA A 189 3.04 6.57 17.84
CA ALA A 189 2.96 5.33 18.62
C ALA A 189 1.81 5.34 19.67
N PRO A 190 1.55 6.44 20.42
CA PRO A 190 0.39 6.51 21.31
C PRO A 190 -0.95 6.42 20.58
N VAL A 191 -1.04 6.97 19.37
CA VAL A 191 -2.25 6.91 18.54
C VAL A 191 -2.48 5.48 18.06
N ALA A 192 -1.43 4.79 17.59
CA ALA A 192 -1.50 3.38 17.21
C ALA A 192 -1.88 2.49 18.39
N ALA A 193 -1.32 2.73 19.59
CA ALA A 193 -1.67 1.98 20.80
C ALA A 193 -3.17 2.08 21.18
N VAL A 194 -3.85 3.17 20.78
CA VAL A 194 -5.31 3.31 20.93
C VAL A 194 -6.06 2.67 19.76
N ARG A 195 -5.61 2.90 18.51
CA ARG A 195 -6.32 2.43 17.31
C ARG A 195 -6.26 0.92 17.13
N ASP A 196 -5.10 0.30 17.36
CA ASP A 196 -4.87 -1.12 17.08
C ASP A 196 -5.82 -2.05 17.86
N PRO A 197 -6.06 -1.87 19.18
CA PRO A 197 -7.05 -2.68 19.90
C PRO A 197 -8.50 -2.49 19.42
N LEU A 198 -8.85 -1.26 19.02
CA LEU A 198 -10.19 -0.95 18.48
C LEU A 198 -10.41 -1.65 17.14
N LEU A 199 -9.41 -1.60 16.28
CA LEU A 199 -9.43 -2.31 15.01
C LEU A 199 -9.39 -3.82 15.20
N GLY A 200 -8.63 -4.33 16.16
CA GLY A 200 -8.63 -5.75 16.50
C GLY A 200 -10.01 -6.25 16.91
N SER A 201 -10.72 -5.47 17.74
CA SER A 201 -12.09 -5.78 18.17
C SER A 201 -13.08 -5.73 17.00
N ARG A 202 -13.03 -4.66 16.18
CA ARG A 202 -13.88 -4.55 14.97
C ARG A 202 -13.59 -5.66 13.96
N ARG A 203 -12.32 -6.01 13.75
CA ARG A 203 -11.92 -7.10 12.86
C ARG A 203 -12.52 -8.41 13.34
N THR A 204 -12.47 -8.69 14.63
CA THR A 204 -13.09 -9.91 15.20
C THR A 204 -14.59 -9.96 14.91
N ALA A 205 -15.32 -8.86 15.16
CA ALA A 205 -16.75 -8.78 14.86
C ALA A 205 -17.04 -8.90 13.36
N PHE A 206 -16.27 -8.22 12.52
CA PHE A 206 -16.39 -8.26 11.06
C PHE A 206 -16.11 -9.67 10.53
N GLN A 207 -15.10 -10.36 11.06
CA GLN A 207 -14.79 -11.73 10.70
C GLN A 207 -15.93 -12.69 11.03
N ALA A 208 -16.62 -12.49 12.17
CA ALA A 208 -17.79 -13.27 12.53
C ALA A 208 -18.97 -12.99 11.60
N ALA A 209 -19.19 -11.73 11.22
CA ALA A 209 -20.26 -11.33 10.31
C ALA A 209 -20.05 -11.79 8.86
N HIS A 210 -18.81 -11.93 8.41
CA HIS A 210 -18.42 -12.31 7.05
C HIS A 210 -17.65 -13.65 6.99
N ALA A 211 -18.02 -14.58 7.87
CA ALA A 211 -17.28 -15.83 8.06
C ALA A 211 -17.22 -16.66 6.76
N ASP A 212 -18.32 -16.70 6.00
CA ASP A 212 -18.41 -17.48 4.76
C ASP A 212 -17.56 -16.89 3.63
N GLU A 213 -17.59 -15.56 3.46
CA GLU A 213 -16.75 -14.87 2.47
C GLU A 213 -15.27 -15.04 2.79
N ILE A 214 -14.89 -14.91 4.07
CA ILE A 214 -13.51 -15.12 4.51
C ILE A 214 -13.09 -16.58 4.30
N ALA A 215 -13.95 -17.53 4.63
CA ALA A 215 -13.68 -18.95 4.42
C ALA A 215 -13.52 -19.27 2.92
N ALA A 216 -14.33 -18.66 2.05
CA ALA A 216 -14.19 -18.77 0.61
C ALA A 216 -12.85 -18.23 0.13
N LEU A 217 -12.45 -17.03 0.58
CA LEU A 217 -11.15 -16.43 0.22
C LEU A 217 -9.96 -17.24 0.71
N ARG A 218 -10.03 -17.77 1.94
CA ARG A 218 -8.99 -18.66 2.49
C ARG A 218 -8.77 -19.89 1.60
N ARG A 219 -9.83 -20.43 0.99
CA ARG A 219 -9.74 -21.59 0.08
C ARG A 219 -9.22 -21.22 -1.32
N THR A 220 -9.59 -20.06 -1.85
CA THR A 220 -9.38 -19.73 -3.28
C THR A 220 -8.18 -18.83 -3.54
N LEU A 221 -7.94 -17.83 -2.69
CA LEU A 221 -6.91 -16.81 -2.94
C LEU A 221 -5.51 -17.43 -3.06
N PRO A 222 -5.08 -18.36 -2.19
CA PRO A 222 -3.76 -18.99 -2.31
C PRO A 222 -3.49 -19.73 -3.61
N SER A 223 -4.46 -20.54 -4.05
CA SER A 223 -4.32 -21.31 -5.28
C SER A 223 -4.35 -20.39 -6.49
N ARG A 224 -5.15 -19.31 -6.44
CA ARG A 224 -5.23 -18.30 -7.49
C ARG A 224 -3.94 -17.49 -7.62
N ILE A 225 -3.34 -17.05 -6.51
CA ILE A 225 -2.01 -16.41 -6.51
C ILE A 225 -1.00 -17.33 -7.19
N ARG A 226 -0.86 -18.58 -6.74
CA ARG A 226 0.09 -19.54 -7.33
C ARG A 226 -0.14 -19.81 -8.81
N ALA A 227 -1.39 -19.84 -9.26
CA ALA A 227 -1.72 -20.00 -10.67
C ALA A 227 -1.27 -18.78 -11.50
N LEU A 228 -1.46 -17.58 -10.98
CA LEU A 228 -1.08 -16.33 -11.63
C LEU A 228 0.44 -16.12 -11.64
N GLU A 229 1.13 -16.49 -10.55
CA GLU A 229 2.60 -16.52 -10.49
C GLU A 229 3.18 -17.38 -11.63
N ARG A 230 2.66 -18.61 -11.80
CA ARG A 230 3.08 -19.49 -12.89
C ARG A 230 2.73 -18.94 -14.28
N ARG A 231 1.52 -18.38 -14.44
CA ARG A 231 1.05 -17.87 -15.73
C ARG A 231 1.86 -16.69 -16.24
N TYR A 232 2.23 -15.77 -15.35
CA TYR A 232 2.88 -14.51 -15.72
C TYR A 232 4.37 -14.47 -15.38
N GLY A 233 4.92 -15.52 -14.76
CA GLY A 233 6.33 -15.57 -14.35
C GLY A 233 6.68 -14.54 -13.28
N VAL A 234 5.70 -14.17 -12.45
CA VAL A 234 5.84 -13.17 -11.38
C VAL A 234 5.78 -13.84 -10.01
N SER A 235 6.19 -13.13 -8.96
CA SER A 235 6.14 -13.65 -7.58
C SER A 235 5.40 -12.69 -6.66
N PHE A 236 4.56 -13.25 -5.78
CA PHE A 236 4.01 -12.51 -4.67
C PHE A 236 5.14 -12.18 -3.69
N ALA A 237 5.43 -10.90 -3.54
CA ALA A 237 6.40 -10.40 -2.59
C ALA A 237 5.71 -9.50 -1.56
N GLN A 238 6.14 -9.62 -0.32
CA GLN A 238 5.79 -8.69 0.74
C GLN A 238 6.82 -7.55 0.74
N PRO A 239 6.43 -6.32 1.09
CA PRO A 239 7.40 -5.28 1.38
C PRO A 239 8.36 -5.77 2.48
N VAL A 240 9.67 -5.81 2.19
CA VAL A 240 10.71 -6.12 3.18
C VAL A 240 10.95 -4.89 4.08
N PRO A 241 11.22 -5.07 5.39
CA PRO A 241 11.79 -4.04 6.25
C PRO A 241 13.29 -3.81 5.96
#